data_AF-A0A432HD17-F1
#
_entry.id   AF-A0A432HD17-F1
#
_cell.length_a   1.000
_cell.length_b   1.000
_cell.length_c   1.000
_cell.angle_alpha   90.00
_cell.angle_beta   90.00
_cell.angle_gamma   90.00
#
_symmetry.space_group_name_H-M   'P 1'
#
loop_
_entity.id
_entity.type
_entity.pdbx_description
1 polymer ?
#
loop_
_entity_poly.entity_id
_entity_poly.type
_entity_poly.pdbx_seq_one_letter_code
_entity_poly.pdbx_strand_id
1 'polypeptide(L)'
;MDSPASRVERVLIGLAVPLYLLTALAIADGRIVILSESNVDEDSFAYVFPALAVLATLLYTYIRGVGSRPHGDSPLDRWFSRESEDEMRERLRQEQMEADVSSMGSAWAEKEKEHLERTLGEEE
;
A
#
# COMPACT_ATOMS: atom_id res chain seq x y z
N MET A 1 2.31 -14.95 -7.27
CA MET A 1 3.19 -13.76 -7.50
C MET A 1 3.50 -13.05 -6.18
N ASP A 2 4.58 -12.26 -6.11
CA ASP A 2 4.96 -11.49 -4.91
C ASP A 2 3.87 -10.47 -4.53
N SER A 3 3.47 -10.40 -3.25
CA SER A 3 2.45 -9.44 -2.80
C SER A 3 2.94 -7.99 -2.95
N PRO A 4 2.03 -7.00 -3.03
CA PRO A 4 2.41 -5.58 -3.08
C PRO A 4 3.29 -5.17 -1.90
N ALA A 5 3.04 -5.74 -0.72
CA ALA A 5 3.82 -5.52 0.49
C ALA A 5 5.29 -5.99 0.37
N SER A 6 5.55 -7.11 -0.31
CA SER A 6 6.94 -7.59 -0.48
C SER A 6 7.73 -6.76 -1.50
N ARG A 7 7.05 -6.12 -2.46
CA ARG A 7 7.66 -5.10 -3.33
C ARG A 7 8.06 -3.84 -2.57
N VAL A 8 7.21 -3.35 -1.67
CA VAL A 8 7.53 -2.20 -0.80
C VAL A 8 8.72 -2.54 0.12
N GLU A 9 8.77 -3.77 0.64
CA GLU A 9 9.88 -4.23 1.47
C GLU A 9 11.24 -4.12 0.74
N ARG A 10 11.30 -4.59 -0.52
CA ARG A 10 12.52 -4.49 -1.34
C ARG A 10 12.93 -3.04 -1.60
N VAL A 11 11.98 -2.15 -1.86
CA VAL A 11 12.24 -0.72 -2.07
C VAL A 11 12.75 -0.06 -0.80
N LEU A 12 12.19 -0.40 0.36
CA LEU A 12 12.63 0.14 1.66
C LEU A 12 14.07 -0.25 1.99
N ILE A 13 14.46 -1.51 1.73
CA ILE A 13 15.87 -1.93 1.88
C ILE A 13 16.76 -1.14 0.91
N GLY A 14 16.36 -1.05 -0.36
CA GLY A 14 17.09 -0.32 -1.39
C GLY A 14 17.26 1.17 -1.08
N LEU A 15 16.34 1.78 -0.34
CA LEU A 15 16.41 3.16 0.13
C LEU A 15 17.24 3.29 1.42
N ALA A 16 17.08 2.37 2.37
CA ALA A 16 17.75 2.45 3.67
C ALA A 16 19.28 2.32 3.55
N VAL A 17 19.76 1.38 2.74
CA VAL A 17 21.21 1.13 2.55
C VAL A 17 21.99 2.39 2.12
N PRO A 18 21.61 3.11 1.05
CA PRO A 18 22.33 4.32 0.65
C PRO A 18 22.19 5.45 1.67
N LEU A 19 21.06 5.55 2.39
CA LEU A 19 20.91 6.57 3.45
C LEU A 19 21.88 6.34 4.62
N TYR A 20 22.10 5.09 5.01
CA TYR A 20 23.12 4.76 6.01
C TYR A 20 24.53 5.08 5.50
N LEU A 21 24.80 4.84 4.23
CA LEU A 21 26.10 5.19 3.63
C LEU A 21 26.32 6.71 3.62
N LEU A 22 25.31 7.49 3.22
CA LEU A 22 25.36 8.96 3.27
C LEU A 22 25.53 9.47 4.70
N THR A 23 24.87 8.84 5.67
CA THR A 23 25.04 9.17 7.08
C THR A 23 26.48 8.91 7.55
N ALA A 24 27.05 7.75 7.18
CA ALA A 24 28.43 7.42 7.51
C ALA A 24 29.44 8.40 6.88
N LEU A 25 29.20 8.83 5.64
CA LEU A 25 30.02 9.83 4.97
C LEU A 25 29.91 11.20 5.64
N ALA A 26 28.70 11.61 6.04
CA ALA A 26 28.50 12.88 6.75
C ALA A 26 29.17 12.89 8.13
N ILE A 27 29.26 11.74 8.81
CA ILE A 27 30.05 11.57 10.02
C ILE A 27 31.56 11.69 9.71
N ALA A 28 32.03 11.02 8.65
CA ALA A 28 33.45 11.05 8.25
C ALA A 28 33.93 12.46 7.85
N ASP A 29 33.07 13.25 7.20
CA ASP A 29 33.31 14.65 6.86
C ASP A 29 33.23 15.60 8.09
N GLY A 30 32.85 15.10 9.26
CA GLY A 30 32.69 15.90 10.48
C GLY A 30 31.45 16.80 10.50
N ARG A 31 30.52 16.63 9.54
CA ARG A 31 29.24 17.37 9.49
C ARG A 31 28.26 16.90 10.57
N ILE A 32 28.39 15.66 11.02
CA ILE A 32 27.59 15.10 12.12
C ILE A 32 28.55 14.81 13.29
N VAL A 33 28.45 15.62 14.35
CA VAL A 33 29.23 15.44 15.57
C VAL A 33 28.36 14.78 16.63
N ILE A 34 28.54 13.47 16.83
CA ILE A 34 27.71 12.65 17.75
C ILE A 34 28.16 12.79 19.22
N LEU A 35 29.41 13.20 19.47
CA LEU A 35 30.07 13.22 20.78
C LEU A 35 30.56 14.63 21.20
N SER A 36 29.78 15.67 20.93
CA SER A 36 30.08 17.02 21.44
C SER A 36 29.06 17.43 22.50
N GLU A 37 29.56 17.89 23.64
CA GLU A 37 28.80 18.25 24.84
C GLU A 37 28.10 19.62 24.72
N SER A 38 28.25 20.32 23.60
CA SER A 38 27.78 21.70 23.45
C SER A 38 26.92 21.89 22.20
N ASN A 39 25.64 22.18 22.48
CA ASN A 39 24.63 22.82 21.63
C ASN A 39 24.32 22.13 20.29
N VAL A 40 23.12 21.57 20.25
CA VAL A 40 22.39 21.28 19.02
C VAL A 40 22.09 22.62 18.32
N ASP A 41 22.99 23.12 17.48
CA ASP A 41 22.60 23.78 16.20
C ASP A 41 23.80 24.23 15.35
N GLU A 42 23.69 23.95 14.04
CA GLU A 42 23.96 24.89 12.93
C GLU A 42 23.60 24.28 11.56
N ASP A 43 23.59 22.94 11.45
CA ASP A 43 23.28 22.26 10.18
C ASP A 43 22.20 21.17 10.37
N SER A 44 20.97 21.63 10.66
CA SER A 44 19.78 20.77 10.86
C SER A 44 19.55 19.77 9.72
N PHE A 45 20.06 20.06 8.51
CA PHE A 45 19.89 19.20 7.35
C PHE A 45 20.76 17.93 7.40
N ALA A 46 21.90 17.96 8.10
CA ALA A 46 22.80 16.79 8.21
C ALA A 46 22.13 15.63 8.96
N TYR A 47 21.23 15.92 9.90
CA TYR A 47 20.47 14.92 10.66
C TYR A 47 19.28 14.33 9.91
N VAL A 48 18.90 14.88 8.75
CA VAL A 48 17.77 14.37 7.96
C VAL A 48 18.06 12.98 7.42
N PHE A 49 19.28 12.73 6.94
CA PHE A 49 19.68 11.43 6.41
C PHE A 49 19.61 10.30 7.46
N PRO A 50 20.20 10.43 8.67
CA PRO A 50 20.06 9.41 9.71
C PRO A 50 18.60 9.27 10.18
N ALA A 51 17.86 10.38 10.34
CA ALA A 51 16.46 10.31 10.76
C ALA A 51 15.60 9.53 9.74
N LEU A 52 15.82 9.77 8.45
CA LEU A 52 15.08 9.08 7.38
C LEU A 52 15.51 7.61 7.25
N ALA A 53 16.78 7.29 7.49
CA ALA A 53 17.27 5.90 7.56
C ALA A 53 16.60 5.13 8.71
N VAL A 54 16.51 5.74 9.90
CA VAL A 54 15.82 5.16 11.06
C VAL A 54 14.33 5.00 10.79
N LEU A 55 13.68 5.98 10.18
CA LEU A 55 12.25 5.89 9.83
C LEU A 55 12.00 4.78 8.80
N ALA A 56 12.85 4.65 7.77
CA ALA A 56 12.75 3.60 6.77
C ALA A 56 12.93 2.20 7.37
N THR A 57 13.87 2.03 8.31
CA THR A 57 14.08 0.75 9.01
C THR A 57 12.98 0.42 10.01
N LEU A 58 12.41 1.42 10.69
CA LEU A 58 11.24 1.23 11.56
C LEU A 58 10.04 0.79 10.71
N LEU A 59 9.80 1.43 9.58
CA LEU A 59 8.73 1.04 8.67
C LEU A 59 8.94 -0.38 8.10
N TYR A 60 10.18 -0.71 7.73
CA TYR A 60 10.57 -2.05 7.29
C TYR A 60 10.26 -3.12 8.34
N THR A 61 10.72 -2.91 9.58
CA THR A 61 10.49 -3.85 10.69
C THR A 61 9.02 -3.96 11.07
N TYR A 62 8.26 -2.86 10.98
CA TYR A 62 6.82 -2.86 11.17
C TYR A 62 6.11 -3.73 10.12
N ILE A 63 6.39 -3.51 8.83
CA ILE A 63 5.79 -4.29 7.73
C ILE A 63 6.15 -5.77 7.86
N ARG A 64 7.41 -6.08 8.15
CA ARG A 64 7.88 -7.47 8.32
C ARG A 64 7.29 -8.15 9.56
N GLY A 65 7.17 -7.43 10.68
CA GLY A 65 6.56 -7.93 11.91
C GLY A 65 5.05 -8.16 11.77
N VAL A 66 4.36 -7.32 11.00
CA VAL A 66 2.93 -7.44 10.73
C VAL A 66 2.62 -8.47 9.63
N GLY A 67 3.57 -8.76 8.73
CA GLY A 67 3.41 -9.76 7.67
C GLY A 67 3.20 -11.21 8.16
N SER A 68 3.39 -11.49 9.45
CA SER A 68 3.08 -12.79 10.07
C SER A 68 1.65 -12.87 10.65
N ARG A 69 0.86 -11.80 10.55
CA ARG A 69 -0.54 -11.74 11.00
C ARG A 69 -1.52 -11.79 9.81
N PRO A 70 -2.72 -12.37 9.99
CA PRO A 70 -3.73 -12.42 8.94
C PRO A 70 -4.12 -11.01 8.45
N HIS A 71 -4.47 -10.91 7.17
CA HIS A 71 -4.91 -9.68 6.51
C HIS A 71 -6.17 -9.12 7.21
N GLY A 72 -6.15 -7.83 7.58
CA GLY A 72 -7.27 -7.14 8.27
C GLY A 72 -6.93 -6.55 9.64
N ASP A 73 -5.81 -6.97 10.26
CA ASP A 73 -5.49 -6.60 11.65
C ASP A 73 -4.65 -5.31 11.80
N SER A 74 -4.22 -4.66 10.71
CA SER A 74 -3.41 -3.43 10.84
C SER A 74 -3.90 -2.27 9.97
N PRO A 75 -3.82 -1.02 10.46
CA PRO A 75 -4.30 0.17 9.76
C PRO A 75 -3.63 0.37 8.39
N LEU A 76 -2.45 -0.21 8.17
CA LEU A 76 -1.77 -0.17 6.87
C LEU A 76 -2.37 -1.13 5.82
N ASP A 77 -3.22 -2.10 6.21
CA ASP A 77 -3.94 -2.96 5.24
C ASP A 77 -4.80 -2.13 4.28
N ARG A 78 -5.25 -0.95 4.71
CA ARG A 78 -6.06 -0.05 3.88
C ARG A 78 -5.26 0.63 2.77
N TRP A 79 -3.94 0.78 2.94
CA TRP A 79 -3.07 1.49 1.99
C TRP A 79 -2.19 0.54 1.19
N PHE A 80 -1.74 -0.54 1.81
CA PHE A 80 -0.95 -1.58 1.18
C PHE A 80 -1.64 -2.91 1.43
N SER A 81 -2.35 -3.41 0.41
CA SER A 81 -2.92 -4.74 0.52
C SER A 81 -1.78 -5.78 0.57
N ARG A 82 -1.89 -6.65 1.58
CA ARG A 82 -0.95 -7.74 1.86
C ARG A 82 -1.41 -9.05 1.23
N GLU A 83 -2.60 -9.05 0.64
CA GLU A 83 -3.17 -10.15 -0.12
C GLU A 83 -2.23 -10.49 -1.30
N SER A 84 -2.17 -11.77 -1.66
CA SER A 84 -1.41 -12.15 -2.84
C SER A 84 -2.00 -11.43 -4.06
N GLU A 85 -1.15 -11.02 -5.00
CA GLU A 85 -1.61 -10.30 -6.19
C GLU A 85 -2.69 -11.09 -6.96
N ASP A 86 -2.63 -12.41 -6.89
CA ASP A 86 -3.56 -13.32 -7.55
C ASP A 86 -4.95 -13.30 -6.87
N GLU A 87 -5.01 -13.38 -5.54
CA GLU A 87 -6.27 -13.30 -4.77
C GLU A 87 -6.92 -11.90 -4.88
N MET A 88 -6.11 -10.83 -4.80
CA MET A 88 -6.62 -9.47 -4.98
C MET A 88 -7.20 -9.26 -6.38
N ARG A 89 -6.53 -9.77 -7.42
CA ARG A 89 -7.00 -9.67 -8.80
C ARG A 89 -8.29 -10.44 -9.01
N GLU A 90 -8.43 -11.60 -8.37
CA GLU A 90 -9.65 -12.40 -8.46
C GLU A 90 -10.83 -11.67 -7.80
N ARG A 91 -10.64 -11.10 -6.60
CA ARG A 91 -11.68 -10.28 -5.96
C ARG A 91 -12.05 -9.05 -6.79
N LEU A 92 -11.05 -8.31 -7.27
CA LEU A 92 -11.29 -7.12 -8.11
C LEU A 92 -11.98 -7.47 -9.44
N ARG A 93 -11.71 -8.66 -10.00
CA ARG A 93 -12.44 -9.14 -11.19
C ARG A 93 -13.89 -9.45 -10.87
N GLN A 94 -14.17 -10.07 -9.74
CA GLN A 94 -15.55 -10.31 -9.29
C GLN A 94 -16.27 -8.98 -9.03
N GLU A 95 -15.64 -8.05 -8.33
CA GLU A 95 -16.18 -6.69 -8.10
C GLU A 95 -16.40 -5.93 -9.43
N GLN A 96 -15.50 -6.06 -10.41
CA GLN A 96 -15.68 -5.46 -11.74
C GLN A 96 -16.81 -6.11 -12.53
N MET A 97 -16.96 -7.43 -12.46
CA MET A 97 -18.07 -8.15 -13.12
C MET A 97 -19.41 -7.78 -12.50
N GLU A 98 -19.47 -7.60 -11.18
CA GLU A 98 -20.68 -7.18 -10.47
C GLU A 98 -21.02 -5.69 -10.73
N ALA A 99 -20.00 -4.84 -10.87
CA ALA A 99 -20.16 -3.43 -11.22
C ALA A 99 -20.26 -3.16 -12.73
N ASP A 100 -20.20 -4.20 -13.57
CA ASP A 100 -20.23 -4.04 -15.02
C ASP A 100 -21.62 -3.61 -15.51
N VAL A 101 -21.75 -2.30 -15.72
CA VAL A 101 -22.93 -1.60 -16.23
C VAL A 101 -23.32 -2.08 -17.65
N SER A 102 -22.44 -2.75 -18.37
CA SER A 102 -22.75 -3.29 -19.71
C SER A 102 -23.88 -4.33 -19.69
N SER A 103 -24.01 -5.07 -18.58
CA SER A 103 -25.09 -6.06 -18.33
C SER A 103 -26.39 -5.43 -17.80
N MET A 104 -26.34 -4.17 -17.38
CA MET A 104 -27.45 -3.47 -16.74
C MET A 104 -28.56 -3.15 -17.75
N GLY A 105 -28.20 -2.88 -19.01
CA GLY A 105 -29.15 -2.65 -20.10
C GLY A 105 -29.89 -3.92 -20.53
N SER A 106 -29.21 -5.07 -20.58
CA SER A 106 -29.85 -6.36 -20.91
C SER A 106 -30.72 -6.88 -19.78
N ALA A 107 -30.28 -6.73 -18.52
CA ALA A 107 -31.09 -7.07 -17.35
C ALA A 107 -32.35 -6.22 -17.21
N TRP A 108 -32.27 -4.92 -17.54
CA TRP A 108 -33.44 -4.04 -17.59
C TRP A 108 -34.38 -4.40 -18.75
N ALA A 109 -33.84 -4.75 -19.92
CA ALA A 109 -34.64 -5.18 -21.06
C ALA A 109 -35.42 -6.48 -20.79
N GLU A 110 -34.81 -7.44 -20.09
CA GLU A 110 -35.49 -8.68 -19.67
C GLU A 110 -36.63 -8.39 -18.67
N LYS A 111 -36.36 -7.52 -17.68
CA LYS A 111 -37.35 -7.06 -16.69
C LYS A 111 -38.53 -6.30 -17.32
N GLU A 112 -38.26 -5.42 -18.28
CA GLU A 112 -39.30 -4.66 -18.98
C GLU A 112 -40.17 -5.59 -19.83
N LYS A 113 -39.55 -6.58 -20.50
CA LYS A 113 -40.27 -7.60 -21.26
C LYS A 113 -41.20 -8.43 -20.37
N GLU A 114 -40.71 -8.91 -19.22
CA GLU A 114 -41.53 -9.65 -18.24
C GLU A 114 -42.71 -8.80 -17.73
N HIS A 115 -42.47 -7.52 -17.46
CA HIS A 115 -43.51 -6.58 -17.01
C HIS A 115 -44.59 -6.37 -18.09
N LEU A 116 -44.19 -6.25 -19.36
CA LEU A 116 -45.11 -6.11 -20.50
C LEU A 116 -45.91 -7.39 -20.75
N GLU A 117 -45.27 -8.56 -20.68
CA GLU A 117 -45.96 -9.86 -20.83
C GLU A 117 -46.99 -10.09 -19.73
N ARG A 118 -46.69 -9.70 -18.48
CA ARG A 118 -47.66 -9.76 -17.38
C ARG A 118 -48.85 -8.81 -17.57
N THR A 119 -48.58 -7.60 -18.06
CA THR A 119 -49.64 -6.59 -18.30
C THR A 119 -50.57 -7.01 -19.43
N LEU A 120 -50.03 -7.60 -20.50
CA LEU A 120 -50.84 -8.14 -21.61
C LEU A 120 -51.63 -9.39 -21.22
N GLY A 121 -51.08 -10.26 -20.37
CA GLY A 121 -51.78 -11.44 -19.88
C GLY A 121 -52.93 -11.15 -18.89
N GLU A 122 -53.01 -9.92 -18.37
CA GLU A 122 -54.12 -9.45 -17.53
C GLU A 122 -55.27 -8.82 -18.35
N GLU A 123 -55.09 -8.60 -19.68
CA GLU A 123 -56.09 -8.02 -20.59
C GLU A 123 -56.85 -9.07 -21.47
N GLU A 124 -56.53 -10.36 -21.37
CA GLU A 124 -57.31 -11.49 -21.94
C GLU A 124 -58.22 -12.18 -20.90
#